data_AF-A0A3N9UPP5-F1
#
_entry.id   AF-A0A3N9UPP5-F1
#
_cell.length_a   1.000
_cell.length_b   1.000
_cell.length_c   1.000
_cell.angle_alpha   90.00
_cell.angle_beta   90.00
_cell.angle_gamma   90.00
#
_symmetry.space_group_name_H-M   'P 1'
#
loop_
_entity.id
_entity.type
_entity.pdbx_description
1 polymer ?
#
loop_
_entity_poly.entity_id
_entity_poly.type
_entity_poly.pdbx_seq_one_letter_code
_entity_poly.pdbx_strand_id
1 'polypeptide(L)'
;MKLWLLISCFPPLSPSRISGRICKIYPRSTRPHDVFNHPAILLRDVPSEAQMTMTRRRILILGAVIILLLLFFRWRAVIALFLSPPEKSGKRQEHGNPFSEEGNALVAVVRGRNVDAMVREAVALIGGLDRIDVKGKKVLVKPNVVSDAPHPITTNPEVVRAVVRLLYEEGASKVYVGDMSAMLTLPTRKNMERNGIRRAAEEAGAEVVCFEDHGWVNVELPQARYIKSVLVTEWLFKVDRVVNLPVIKT
;
A
#
# COMPACT_ATOMS: atom_id res chain seq x y z
N MET A 1 16.70 8.35 -14.20
CA MET A 1 15.54 7.98 -13.35
C MET A 1 14.28 8.45 -14.06
N LYS A 2 13.20 7.67 -14.13
CA LYS A 2 11.92 8.12 -14.69
C LYS A 2 11.02 8.48 -13.51
N LEU A 3 10.73 9.76 -13.31
CA LEU A 3 9.81 10.23 -12.28
C LEU A 3 8.48 10.56 -12.95
N TRP A 4 7.40 9.95 -12.46
CA TRP A 4 6.04 10.18 -12.93
C TRP A 4 5.21 10.61 -11.73
N LEU A 5 4.68 11.82 -11.77
CA LEU A 5 3.75 12.32 -10.77
C LEU A 5 2.34 12.01 -11.28
N LEU A 6 1.65 11.07 -10.64
CA LEU A 6 0.24 10.77 -10.95
C LEU A 6 -0.64 11.34 -9.84
N ILE A 7 -1.20 12.52 -10.06
CA ILE A 7 -2.26 13.07 -9.22
C ILE A 7 -3.58 12.62 -9.85
N SER A 8 -4.12 11.49 -9.40
CA SER A 8 -5.33 10.91 -9.98
C SER A 8 -6.57 11.30 -9.16
N CYS A 9 -7.49 12.05 -9.76
CA CYS A 9 -8.92 12.03 -9.45
C CYS A 9 -9.61 11.32 -10.61
N PHE A 10 -10.31 10.21 -10.33
CA PHE A 10 -11.01 9.43 -11.36
C PHE A 10 -12.29 10.16 -11.81
N PRO A 11 -12.53 10.37 -13.11
CA PRO A 11 -13.84 10.77 -13.61
C PRO A 11 -14.78 9.56 -13.76
N PRO A 12 -16.11 9.76 -13.77
CA PRO A 12 -17.07 8.71 -14.07
C PRO A 12 -16.98 8.31 -15.56
N LEU A 13 -16.75 7.02 -15.81
CA LEU A 13 -16.77 6.46 -17.16
C LEU A 13 -18.22 6.24 -17.61
N SER A 14 -18.63 6.94 -18.67
CA SER A 14 -19.84 6.62 -19.42
C SER A 14 -19.62 5.35 -20.26
N PRO A 15 -20.67 4.56 -20.55
CA PRO A 15 -20.53 3.31 -21.27
C PRO A 15 -20.66 3.56 -22.78
N SER A 16 -19.57 3.43 -23.53
CA SER A 16 -19.64 3.15 -24.96
C SER A 16 -18.70 2.01 -25.34
N ARG A 17 -19.25 1.10 -26.15
CA ARG A 17 -18.68 -0.17 -26.61
C ARG A 17 -17.35 0.05 -27.34
N ILE A 18 -16.45 -0.95 -27.28
CA ILE A 18 -15.85 -1.64 -28.44
C ILE A 18 -14.98 -2.84 -27.97
N SER A 19 -15.45 -4.04 -28.35
CA SER A 19 -14.78 -5.23 -28.90
C SER A 19 -13.28 -5.54 -28.70
N GLY A 20 -13.02 -6.80 -28.28
CA GLY A 20 -11.87 -7.66 -28.66
C GLY A 20 -10.80 -7.80 -27.56
N ARG A 21 -10.20 -8.95 -27.26
CA ARG A 21 -10.15 -10.31 -27.85
C ARG A 21 -9.77 -11.28 -26.71
N ILE A 22 -10.47 -12.41 -26.58
CA ILE A 22 -10.13 -13.51 -25.66
C ILE A 22 -9.01 -14.33 -26.29
N CYS A 23 -7.89 -14.53 -25.58
CA CYS A 23 -6.87 -15.50 -25.97
C CYS A 23 -7.15 -16.85 -25.28
N LYS A 24 -7.42 -17.85 -26.12
CA LYS A 24 -7.58 -19.27 -25.77
C LYS A 24 -6.23 -19.88 -25.41
N ILE A 25 -6.18 -20.68 -24.35
CA ILE A 25 -5.17 -21.72 -24.19
C ILE A 25 -5.88 -23.06 -24.39
N TYR A 26 -5.49 -23.80 -25.44
CA TYR A 26 -5.98 -25.15 -25.79
C TYR A 26 -5.23 -26.24 -24.99
N PRO A 27 -5.72 -27.49 -24.99
CA PRO A 27 -5.58 -28.44 -23.88
C PRO A 27 -4.64 -29.63 -24.16
N ARG A 28 -4.51 -30.46 -23.11
CA ARG A 28 -4.16 -31.90 -23.04
C ARG A 28 -2.69 -32.31 -23.29
N SER A 29 -2.17 -33.08 -22.33
CA SER A 29 -1.72 -34.44 -22.66
C SER A 29 -1.93 -35.40 -21.47
N THR A 30 -2.89 -36.30 -21.61
CA THR A 30 -2.90 -37.59 -20.94
C THR A 30 -2.09 -38.56 -21.80
N ARG A 31 -1.20 -39.36 -21.19
CA ARG A 31 -0.93 -40.73 -21.65
C ARG A 31 -0.44 -41.63 -20.50
N PRO A 32 -0.72 -42.94 -20.56
CA PRO A 32 -0.61 -43.87 -19.45
C PRO A 32 0.52 -44.90 -19.61
N HIS A 33 0.70 -45.69 -18.55
CA HIS A 33 1.49 -46.93 -18.41
C HIS A 33 3.01 -46.77 -18.29
N ASP A 34 3.54 -47.14 -17.12
CA ASP A 34 4.54 -48.19 -17.06
C ASP A 34 4.37 -48.99 -15.77
N VAL A 35 4.21 -50.30 -15.96
CA VAL A 35 4.07 -51.33 -14.95
C VAL A 35 5.48 -51.73 -14.52
N PHE A 36 5.91 -51.34 -13.33
CA PHE A 36 7.11 -51.89 -12.70
C PHE A 36 6.73 -52.89 -11.61
N ASN A 37 6.96 -54.15 -11.95
CA ASN A 37 6.85 -55.31 -11.09
C ASN A 37 8.04 -55.30 -10.11
N HIS A 38 7.80 -55.04 -8.82
CA HIS A 38 8.81 -55.21 -7.77
C HIS A 38 8.36 -56.30 -6.77
N PRO A 39 9.30 -57.13 -6.28
CA PRO A 39 8.99 -58.25 -5.41
C PRO A 39 8.48 -57.76 -4.05
N ALA A 40 7.56 -58.53 -3.47
CA ALA A 40 6.99 -58.31 -2.15
C ALA A 40 8.10 -58.17 -1.09
N ILE A 41 8.37 -56.93 -0.68
CA ILE A 41 9.15 -56.62 0.51
C ILE A 41 8.23 -56.84 1.70
N LEU A 42 8.53 -57.89 2.46
CA LEU A 42 7.99 -58.17 3.79
C LEU A 42 7.82 -56.87 4.59
N LEU A 43 6.56 -56.53 4.85
CA LEU A 43 6.16 -55.51 5.81
C LEU A 43 6.78 -55.88 7.17
N ARG A 44 7.88 -55.23 7.52
CA ARG A 44 8.28 -55.10 8.92
C ARG A 44 7.21 -54.26 9.60
N ASP A 45 6.74 -54.74 10.73
CA ASP A 45 5.73 -54.12 11.57
C ASP A 45 5.92 -52.60 11.66
N VAL A 46 4.94 -51.85 11.14
CA VAL A 46 4.79 -50.44 11.46
C VAL A 46 4.51 -50.40 12.97
N PRO A 47 5.36 -49.76 13.79
CA PRO A 47 5.11 -49.68 15.21
C PRO A 47 3.75 -49.02 15.42
N SER A 48 2.88 -49.71 16.18
CA SER A 48 1.52 -49.28 16.49
C SER A 48 1.54 -47.81 16.90
N GLU A 49 0.60 -47.03 16.35
CA GLU A 49 0.37 -45.64 16.70
C GLU A 49 0.61 -45.41 18.19
N ALA A 50 1.70 -44.72 18.52
CA ALA A 50 1.88 -44.19 19.85
C ALA A 50 0.78 -43.15 20.04
N GLN A 51 -0.34 -43.56 20.62
CA GLN A 51 -1.37 -42.65 21.10
C GLN A 51 -0.71 -41.71 22.10
N MET A 52 -0.29 -40.53 21.64
CA MET A 52 0.15 -39.47 22.53
C MET A 52 -1.06 -39.05 23.36
N THR A 53 -1.16 -39.60 24.57
CA THR A 53 -2.13 -39.15 25.56
C THR A 53 -1.72 -37.73 25.97
N MET A 54 -2.39 -36.74 25.39
CA MET A 54 -2.21 -35.33 25.71
C MET A 54 -2.65 -35.09 27.14
N THR A 55 -1.69 -35.12 28.06
CA THR A 55 -1.94 -34.84 29.48
C THR A 55 -2.40 -33.39 29.66
N ARG A 56 -3.32 -33.15 30.60
CA ARG A 56 -3.89 -31.82 30.90
C ARG A 56 -2.81 -30.74 31.10
N ARG A 57 -1.66 -31.12 31.68
CA ARG A 57 -0.48 -30.26 31.84
C ARG A 57 0.16 -29.86 30.51
N ARG A 58 0.26 -30.76 29.53
CA ARG A 58 0.80 -30.46 28.19
C ARG A 58 -0.13 -29.56 27.40
N ILE A 59 -1.45 -29.74 27.54
CA ILE A 59 -2.46 -28.85 26.92
C ILE A 59 -2.33 -27.43 27.49
N LEU A 60 -2.19 -27.30 28.81
CA LEU A 60 -2.00 -26.00 29.46
C LEU A 60 -0.69 -25.33 29.05
N ILE A 61 0.40 -26.08 28.92
CA ILE A 61 1.69 -25.54 28.46
C ILE A 61 1.62 -25.11 26.99
N LEU A 62 1.04 -25.92 26.11
CA LEU A 62 0.85 -25.55 24.70
C LEU A 62 -0.05 -24.31 24.57
N GLY A 63 -1.15 -24.26 25.34
CA GLY A 63 -2.02 -23.09 25.40
C GLY A 63 -1.28 -21.85 25.87
N ALA A 64 -0.47 -21.95 26.93
CA ALA A 64 0.34 -20.85 27.43
C ALA A 64 1.42 -20.39 26.43
N VAL A 65 2.06 -21.32 25.71
CA VAL A 65 3.03 -20.99 24.64
C VAL A 65 2.34 -20.31 23.46
N ILE A 66 1.16 -20.80 23.04
CA ILE A 66 0.36 -20.16 21.98
C ILE A 66 -0.09 -18.76 22.42
N ILE A 67 -0.56 -18.59 23.66
CA ILE A 67 -0.93 -17.30 24.22
C ILE A 67 0.29 -16.37 24.30
N LEU A 68 1.45 -16.87 24.74
CA LEU A 68 2.68 -16.10 24.79
C LEU A 68 3.14 -15.70 23.38
N LEU A 69 3.03 -16.60 22.40
CA LEU A 69 3.27 -16.29 21.00
C LEU A 69 2.27 -15.24 20.51
N LEU A 70 0.97 -15.33 20.81
CA LEU A 70 -0.01 -14.30 20.43
C LEU A 70 0.26 -12.93 21.10
N LEU A 71 0.81 -12.94 22.33
CA LEU A 71 1.15 -11.74 23.09
C LEU A 71 2.49 -11.11 22.63
N PHE A 72 3.49 -11.89 22.26
CA PHE A 72 4.82 -11.43 21.83
C PHE A 72 4.94 -11.26 20.30
N PHE A 73 4.18 -12.02 19.52
CA PHE A 73 4.28 -12.08 18.06
C PHE A 73 3.35 -11.07 17.41
N ARG A 74 3.68 -9.78 17.52
CA ARG A 74 3.31 -8.63 16.63
C ARG A 74 1.87 -8.54 16.07
N TRP A 75 0.91 -9.31 16.57
CA TRP A 75 -0.46 -9.41 16.06
C TRP A 75 -1.36 -8.34 16.66
N ARG A 76 -0.91 -7.56 17.66
CA ARG A 76 -1.73 -6.48 18.25
C ARG A 76 -2.26 -5.50 17.20
N ALA A 77 -1.45 -5.10 16.22
CA ALA A 77 -1.90 -4.19 15.16
C ALA A 77 -2.92 -4.85 14.22
N VAL A 78 -2.74 -6.14 13.91
CA VAL A 78 -3.67 -6.94 13.11
C VAL A 78 -5.00 -7.15 13.84
N ILE A 79 -4.91 -7.58 15.09
CA ILE A 79 -6.03 -7.83 15.98
C ILE A 79 -6.80 -6.52 16.22
N ALA A 80 -6.12 -5.37 16.38
CA ALA A 80 -6.77 -4.07 16.50
C ALA A 80 -7.60 -3.72 15.25
N LEU A 81 -7.13 -4.05 14.05
CA LEU A 81 -7.88 -3.88 12.80
C LEU A 81 -9.20 -4.69 12.79
N PHE A 82 -9.20 -5.86 13.44
CA PHE A 82 -10.38 -6.74 13.52
C PHE A 82 -11.27 -6.46 14.75
N LEU A 83 -10.72 -5.98 15.86
CA LEU A 83 -11.46 -5.78 17.12
C LEU A 83 -12.07 -4.38 17.28
N SER A 84 -11.48 -3.35 16.69
CA SER A 84 -12.05 -2.00 16.72
C SER A 84 -13.00 -1.83 15.53
N PRO A 85 -14.32 -1.66 15.74
CA PRO A 85 -15.22 -1.39 14.64
C PRO A 85 -14.76 -0.09 13.96
N PRO A 86 -14.52 -0.13 12.65
CA PRO A 86 -14.06 1.05 11.93
C PRO A 86 -15.12 2.14 12.03
N GLU A 87 -14.68 3.37 12.27
CA GLU A 87 -15.59 4.50 12.33
C GLU A 87 -16.31 4.64 10.98
N LYS A 88 -17.61 4.95 10.99
CA LYS A 88 -18.36 5.23 9.76
C LYS A 88 -18.03 6.65 9.33
N SER A 89 -17.47 6.81 8.13
CA SER A 89 -17.11 8.13 7.62
C SER A 89 -18.33 9.02 7.36
N GLY A 90 -18.20 10.33 7.59
CA GLY A 90 -19.01 11.33 6.91
C GLY A 90 -18.73 11.38 5.39
N LYS A 91 -19.61 12.00 4.61
CA LYS A 91 -19.41 12.14 3.15
C LYS A 91 -18.25 13.10 2.87
N ARG A 92 -17.18 12.62 2.25
CA ARG A 92 -16.16 13.50 1.66
C ARG A 92 -16.69 14.03 0.33
N GLN A 93 -16.57 15.34 0.09
CA GLN A 93 -16.94 15.90 -1.20
C GLN A 93 -16.00 15.37 -2.28
N GLU A 94 -16.59 14.90 -3.38
CA GLU A 94 -15.84 14.61 -4.59
C GLU A 94 -15.32 15.94 -5.16
N HIS A 95 -14.04 15.96 -5.50
CA HIS A 95 -13.44 17.07 -6.22
C HIS A 95 -13.04 16.53 -7.58
N GLY A 96 -13.45 17.24 -8.64
CA GLY A 96 -13.01 16.93 -10.00
C GLY A 96 -11.49 16.95 -10.09
N ASN A 97 -10.92 16.28 -11.11
CA ASN A 97 -9.48 16.32 -11.33
C ASN A 97 -9.06 17.72 -11.81
N PRO A 98 -8.29 18.50 -11.05
CA PRO A 98 -7.84 19.81 -11.51
C PRO A 98 -6.69 19.71 -12.53
N PHE A 99 -6.12 18.52 -12.70
CA PHE A 99 -5.08 18.20 -13.69
C PHE A 99 -5.69 17.47 -14.89
N SER A 100 -6.65 18.11 -15.55
CA SER A 100 -7.25 17.60 -16.78
C SER A 100 -7.44 18.68 -17.83
N GLU A 101 -7.29 18.31 -19.10
CA GLU A 101 -7.49 19.17 -20.27
C GLU A 101 -8.21 18.35 -21.36
N GLU A 102 -9.25 18.94 -21.98
CA GLU A 102 -10.08 18.27 -23.00
C GLU A 102 -10.62 16.89 -22.59
N GLY A 103 -10.90 16.70 -21.29
CA GLY A 103 -11.39 15.43 -20.74
C GLY A 103 -10.30 14.37 -20.48
N ASN A 104 -9.03 14.67 -20.77
CA ASN A 104 -7.89 13.80 -20.52
C ASN A 104 -7.10 14.25 -19.28
N ALA A 105 -6.57 13.30 -18.51
CA ALA A 105 -5.69 13.62 -17.38
C ALA A 105 -4.31 14.08 -17.89
N LEU A 106 -3.77 15.13 -17.29
CA LEU A 106 -2.43 15.63 -17.59
C LEU A 106 -1.36 14.71 -16.99
N VAL A 107 -0.34 14.40 -17.78
CA VAL A 107 0.79 13.56 -17.37
C VAL A 107 2.08 14.19 -17.87
N ALA A 108 3.03 14.42 -16.95
CA ALA A 108 4.36 14.89 -17.28
C ALA A 108 5.41 13.79 -17.09
N VAL A 109 6.41 13.79 -17.98
CA VAL A 109 7.54 12.87 -17.96
C VAL A 109 8.82 13.66 -18.06
N VAL A 110 9.56 13.74 -16.96
CA VAL A 110 10.84 14.45 -16.92
C VAL A 110 11.98 13.46 -16.81
N ARG A 111 13.08 13.73 -17.52
CA ARG A 111 14.30 12.93 -17.50
C ARG A 111 15.48 13.79 -17.13
N GLY A 112 16.24 13.36 -16.14
CA GLY A 112 17.42 14.08 -15.68
C GLY A 112 18.21 13.30 -14.65
N ARG A 113 19.16 14.02 -14.04
CA ARG A 113 20.02 13.53 -12.94
C ARG A 113 19.75 14.23 -11.60
N ASN A 114 19.23 15.46 -11.63
CA ASN A 114 18.87 16.21 -10.43
C ASN A 114 17.39 15.98 -10.10
N VAL A 115 17.12 15.23 -9.02
CA VAL A 115 15.76 14.83 -8.64
C VAL A 115 14.88 16.03 -8.29
N ASP A 116 15.43 17.02 -7.58
CA ASP A 116 14.69 18.22 -7.17
C ASP A 116 14.20 19.03 -8.38
N ALA A 117 15.11 19.31 -9.31
CA ALA A 117 14.77 19.99 -10.56
C ALA A 117 13.73 19.21 -11.38
N MET A 118 13.87 17.88 -11.44
CA MET A 118 12.92 17.04 -12.17
C MET A 118 11.52 17.04 -11.55
N VAL A 119 11.40 17.03 -10.22
CA VAL A 119 10.11 17.14 -9.51
C VAL A 119 9.44 18.47 -9.84
N ARG A 120 10.19 19.57 -9.72
CA ARG A 120 9.70 20.93 -10.00
C ARG A 120 9.22 21.07 -11.44
N GLU A 121 10.02 20.62 -12.39
CA GLU A 121 9.67 20.64 -13.81
C GLU A 121 8.43 19.79 -14.10
N ALA A 122 8.34 18.59 -13.52
CA ALA A 122 7.17 17.72 -13.71
C ALA A 122 5.88 18.36 -13.18
N VAL A 123 5.94 19.00 -12.02
CA VAL A 123 4.81 19.72 -11.42
C VAL A 123 4.45 20.96 -12.24
N ALA A 124 5.43 21.73 -12.72
CA ALA A 124 5.20 22.90 -13.55
C ALA A 124 4.52 22.53 -14.88
N LEU A 125 4.94 21.44 -15.52
CA LEU A 125 4.37 20.96 -16.79
C LEU A 125 2.89 20.57 -16.71
N ILE A 126 2.42 20.10 -15.54
CA ILE A 126 0.99 19.82 -15.32
C ILE A 126 0.22 21.04 -14.78
N GLY A 127 0.89 22.19 -14.65
CA GLY A 127 0.27 23.46 -14.28
C GLY A 127 0.36 23.85 -12.81
N GLY A 128 1.32 23.29 -12.06
CA GLY A 128 1.68 23.75 -10.71
C GLY A 128 0.78 23.23 -9.57
N LEU A 129 1.20 23.49 -8.32
CA LEU A 129 0.44 23.10 -7.12
C LEU A 129 -0.69 24.08 -6.79
N ASP A 130 -0.73 25.27 -7.40
CA ASP A 130 -1.84 26.23 -7.27
C ASP A 130 -3.20 25.59 -7.58
N ARG A 131 -3.21 24.65 -8.54
CA ARG A 131 -4.40 23.87 -8.94
C ARG A 131 -5.05 23.07 -7.81
N ILE A 132 -4.31 22.78 -6.74
CA ILE A 132 -4.80 22.05 -5.57
C ILE A 132 -4.81 22.88 -4.29
N ASP A 133 -4.48 24.18 -4.34
CA ASP A 133 -4.50 25.10 -3.20
C ASP A 133 -3.91 24.49 -1.91
N VAL A 134 -2.59 24.45 -1.82
CA VAL A 134 -1.88 23.92 -0.64
C VAL A 134 -1.58 24.99 0.40
N LYS A 135 -1.78 26.28 0.09
CA LYS A 135 -1.40 27.38 0.96
C LYS A 135 -2.19 27.38 2.28
N GLY A 136 -1.47 27.36 3.40
CA GLY A 136 -2.04 27.26 4.74
C GLY A 136 -2.63 25.88 5.09
N LYS A 137 -2.54 24.89 4.19
CA LYS A 137 -3.18 23.57 4.35
C LYS A 137 -2.27 22.52 4.96
N LYS A 138 -2.88 21.56 5.65
CA LYS A 138 -2.23 20.30 6.06
C LYS A 138 -2.24 19.33 4.89
N VAL A 139 -1.07 18.84 4.49
CA VAL A 139 -0.91 17.96 3.33
C VAL A 139 -0.34 16.61 3.76
N LEU A 140 -0.99 15.51 3.36
CA LEU A 140 -0.45 14.16 3.48
C LEU A 140 0.21 13.76 2.16
N VAL A 141 1.50 13.45 2.21
CA VAL A 141 2.25 12.81 1.13
C VAL A 141 2.25 11.31 1.38
N LYS A 142 1.68 10.53 0.44
CA LYS A 142 1.57 9.07 0.54
C LYS A 142 2.58 8.37 -0.37
N PRO A 143 3.80 8.03 0.09
CA PRO A 143 4.72 7.21 -0.70
C PRO A 143 4.20 5.77 -0.87
N ASN A 144 5.00 4.95 -1.55
CA ASN A 144 4.85 3.50 -1.63
C ASN A 144 5.95 2.83 -0.78
N VAL A 145 5.58 2.33 0.39
CA VAL A 145 6.46 1.73 1.40
C VAL A 145 6.04 0.29 1.64
N VAL A 146 6.18 -0.59 0.64
CA VAL A 146 5.77 -2.00 0.76
C VAL A 146 6.64 -2.82 1.72
N SER A 147 7.93 -2.49 1.85
CA SER A 147 8.92 -3.17 2.70
C SER A 147 10.15 -2.27 2.95
N ASP A 148 11.20 -2.82 3.57
CA ASP A 148 12.51 -2.16 3.74
C ASP A 148 13.38 -2.18 2.47
N ALA A 149 12.88 -2.75 1.37
CA ALA A 149 13.60 -2.76 0.11
C ALA A 149 13.84 -1.34 -0.41
N PRO A 150 14.98 -1.09 -1.05
CA PRO A 150 15.27 0.22 -1.63
C PRO A 150 14.42 0.48 -2.87
N HIS A 151 14.43 1.73 -3.34
CA HIS A 151 13.95 2.09 -4.67
C HIS A 151 14.61 1.21 -5.76
N PRO A 152 13.88 0.72 -6.78
CA PRO A 152 12.54 1.14 -7.20
C PRO A 152 11.38 0.30 -6.64
N ILE A 153 11.62 -0.56 -5.65
CA ILE A 153 10.52 -1.30 -5.03
C ILE A 153 9.62 -0.35 -4.24
N THR A 154 10.24 0.59 -3.52
CA THR A 154 9.64 1.68 -2.76
C THR A 154 9.91 3.04 -3.41
N THR A 155 9.18 4.08 -3.02
CA THR A 155 9.38 5.45 -3.52
C THR A 155 10.80 5.93 -3.20
N ASN A 156 11.45 6.62 -4.15
CA ASN A 156 12.79 7.17 -3.93
C ASN A 156 12.75 8.23 -2.81
N PRO A 157 13.59 8.12 -1.76
CA PRO A 157 13.66 9.11 -0.68
C PRO A 157 13.91 10.54 -1.16
N GLU A 158 14.73 10.74 -2.19
CA GLU A 158 15.02 12.07 -2.73
C GLU A 158 13.81 12.70 -3.43
N VAL A 159 12.91 11.88 -3.99
CA VAL A 159 11.63 12.36 -4.53
C VAL A 159 10.73 12.81 -3.38
N VAL A 160 10.67 12.03 -2.29
CA VAL A 160 9.90 12.41 -1.10
C VAL A 160 10.41 13.75 -0.55
N ARG A 161 11.72 13.89 -0.38
CA ARG A 161 12.35 15.14 0.08
C ARG A 161 11.98 16.33 -0.81
N ALA A 162 12.13 16.19 -2.11
CA ALA A 162 11.85 17.26 -3.08
C ALA A 162 10.37 17.67 -3.08
N VAL A 163 9.44 16.71 -3.01
CA VAL A 163 8.01 17.00 -2.93
C VAL A 163 7.65 17.69 -1.62
N VAL A 164 8.19 17.24 -0.48
CA VAL A 164 7.95 17.89 0.81
C VAL A 164 8.44 19.34 0.80
N ARG A 165 9.65 19.60 0.27
CA ARG A 165 10.19 20.96 0.15
C ARG A 165 9.30 21.84 -0.72
N LEU A 166 8.94 21.35 -1.90
CA LEU A 166 8.06 22.06 -2.82
C LEU A 166 6.71 22.41 -2.16
N LEU A 167 6.11 21.49 -1.40
CA LEU A 167 4.86 21.76 -0.68
C LEU A 167 4.99 22.90 0.34
N TYR A 168 6.10 22.93 1.10
CA TYR A 168 6.34 24.01 2.06
C TYR A 168 6.63 25.35 1.37
N GLU A 169 7.36 25.34 0.25
CA GLU A 169 7.62 26.54 -0.55
C GLU A 169 6.32 27.14 -1.13
N GLU A 170 5.37 26.30 -1.53
CA GLU A 170 4.02 26.69 -1.95
C GLU A 170 3.09 27.05 -0.77
N GLY A 171 3.63 27.08 0.45
CA GLY A 171 2.97 27.60 1.64
C GLY A 171 2.12 26.60 2.41
N ALA A 172 2.30 25.29 2.24
CA ALA A 172 1.67 24.29 3.12
C ALA A 172 2.00 24.59 4.60
N SER A 173 0.99 24.53 5.47
CA SER A 173 1.20 24.81 6.90
C SER A 173 1.84 23.65 7.65
N LYS A 174 1.59 22.42 7.18
CA LYS A 174 2.15 21.19 7.73
C LYS A 174 2.13 20.09 6.69
N VAL A 175 3.25 19.38 6.56
CA VAL A 175 3.35 18.20 5.69
C VAL A 175 3.54 16.95 6.54
N TYR A 176 2.74 15.93 6.26
CA TYR A 176 2.86 14.58 6.80
C TYR A 176 3.33 13.65 5.71
N VAL A 177 4.24 12.72 6.00
CA VAL A 177 4.61 11.64 5.09
C VAL A 177 4.14 10.34 5.73
N GLY A 178 3.18 9.65 5.10
CA GLY A 178 2.59 8.47 5.72
C GLY A 178 2.19 7.37 4.75
N ASP A 179 2.36 6.14 5.19
CA ASP A 179 1.95 4.93 4.48
C ASP A 179 1.71 3.77 5.47
N MET A 180 1.29 2.62 4.94
CA MET A 180 1.32 1.34 5.64
C MET A 180 2.06 0.30 4.78
N SER A 181 3.07 -0.36 5.35
CA SER A 181 3.72 -1.49 4.70
C SER A 181 2.82 -2.70 4.58
N ALA A 182 3.21 -3.63 3.71
CA ALA A 182 2.49 -4.89 3.59
C ALA A 182 2.41 -5.57 4.96
N MET A 183 1.29 -6.24 5.23
CA MET A 183 1.01 -6.83 6.54
C MET A 183 2.12 -7.76 7.03
N LEU A 184 2.74 -8.51 6.12
CA LEU A 184 3.84 -9.44 6.40
C LEU A 184 5.20 -8.75 6.61
N THR A 185 5.32 -7.48 6.25
CA THR A 185 6.57 -6.71 6.30
C THR A 185 6.52 -5.57 7.32
N LEU A 186 5.43 -5.42 8.09
CA LEU A 186 5.35 -4.47 9.20
C LEU A 186 6.54 -4.65 10.17
N PRO A 187 7.03 -3.59 10.83
CA PRO A 187 6.39 -2.28 10.98
C PRO A 187 6.90 -1.27 9.94
N THR A 188 6.00 -0.40 9.48
CA THR A 188 6.27 0.62 8.47
C THR A 188 7.38 1.56 8.89
N ARG A 189 7.41 1.96 10.18
CA ARG A 189 8.46 2.83 10.74
C ARG A 189 9.87 2.31 10.45
N LYS A 190 10.11 1.01 10.72
CA LYS A 190 11.41 0.36 10.48
C LYS A 190 11.74 0.27 8.99
N ASN A 191 10.74 0.05 8.16
CA ASN A 191 10.92 0.03 6.70
C ASN A 191 11.32 1.40 6.17
N MET A 192 10.63 2.46 6.61
CA MET A 192 10.96 3.85 6.25
C MET A 192 12.34 4.28 6.75
N GLU A 193 12.79 3.78 7.91
CA GLU A 193 14.17 4.00 8.39
C GLU A 193 15.20 3.37 7.45
N ARG A 194 15.00 2.08 7.12
CA ARG A 194 15.94 1.29 6.31
C ARG A 194 16.04 1.77 4.87
N ASN A 195 14.91 2.12 4.26
CA ASN A 195 14.88 2.58 2.87
C ASN A 195 15.17 4.08 2.73
N GLY A 196 15.36 4.81 3.84
CA GLY A 196 15.75 6.22 3.87
C GLY A 196 14.59 7.22 3.75
N ILE A 197 13.35 6.77 3.54
CA ILE A 197 12.18 7.67 3.41
C ILE A 197 11.96 8.48 4.70
N ARG A 198 12.12 7.87 5.88
CA ARG A 198 11.91 8.56 7.16
C ARG A 198 12.84 9.75 7.29
N ARG A 199 14.13 9.49 7.08
CA ARG A 199 15.20 10.50 7.13
C ARG A 199 14.94 11.62 6.12
N ALA A 200 14.61 11.29 4.88
CA ALA A 200 14.35 12.27 3.83
C ALA A 200 13.15 13.16 4.12
N ALA A 201 12.07 12.60 4.69
CA ALA A 201 10.90 13.34 5.13
C ALA A 201 11.20 14.28 6.30
N GLU A 202 11.83 13.76 7.36
CA GLU A 202 12.17 14.50 8.59
C GLU A 202 13.15 15.65 8.30
N GLU A 203 14.21 15.40 7.50
CA GLU A 203 15.16 16.44 7.08
C GLU A 203 14.53 17.52 6.19
N ALA A 204 13.40 17.24 5.55
CA ALA A 204 12.61 18.23 4.79
C ALA A 204 11.54 18.93 5.65
N GLY A 205 11.45 18.61 6.96
CA GLY A 205 10.51 19.22 7.90
C GLY A 205 9.13 18.56 7.95
N ALA A 206 8.93 17.41 7.28
CA ALA A 206 7.68 16.67 7.38
C ALA A 206 7.64 15.78 8.63
N GLU A 207 6.43 15.48 9.10
CA GLU A 207 6.18 14.52 10.17
C GLU A 207 5.82 13.15 9.60
N VAL A 208 6.48 12.08 10.10
CA VAL A 208 6.24 10.73 9.59
C VAL A 208 5.13 10.04 10.36
N VAL A 209 4.18 9.47 9.61
CA VAL A 209 2.98 8.82 10.13
C VAL A 209 2.93 7.38 9.62
N CYS A 210 2.87 6.41 10.52
CA CYS A 210 2.72 4.99 10.17
C CYS A 210 1.26 4.59 10.39
N PHE A 211 0.50 4.31 9.33
CA PHE A 211 -0.96 4.17 9.46
C PHE A 211 -1.40 3.00 10.34
N GLU A 212 -0.56 1.97 10.51
CA GLU A 212 -0.86 0.86 11.41
C GLU A 212 -0.90 1.26 12.90
N ASP A 213 -0.35 2.42 13.27
CA ASP A 213 -0.37 2.96 14.63
C ASP A 213 -1.65 3.80 14.90
N HIS A 214 -2.55 3.89 13.92
CA HIS A 214 -3.68 4.81 13.90
C HIS A 214 -5.02 4.12 13.61
N GLY A 215 -6.10 4.90 13.74
CA GLY A 215 -7.46 4.45 13.46
C GLY A 215 -7.75 4.20 11.98
N TRP A 216 -8.79 3.41 11.73
CA TRP A 216 -9.29 3.07 10.40
C TRP A 216 -10.76 3.47 10.27
N VAL A 217 -11.11 3.94 9.09
CA VAL A 217 -12.45 4.43 8.76
C VAL A 217 -12.98 3.57 7.63
N ASN A 218 -14.22 3.09 7.78
CA ASN A 218 -14.91 2.35 6.74
C ASN A 218 -15.67 3.33 5.85
N VAL A 219 -15.33 3.35 4.57
CA VAL A 219 -15.92 4.23 3.56
C VAL A 219 -16.79 3.42 2.62
N GLU A 220 -18.06 3.80 2.51
CA GLU A 220 -18.99 3.20 1.55
C GLU A 220 -18.77 3.77 0.14
N LEU A 221 -18.83 2.89 -0.86
CA LEU A 221 -18.60 3.21 -2.27
C LEU A 221 -19.85 2.83 -3.08
N PRO A 222 -20.95 3.62 -3.00
CA PRO A 222 -22.22 3.27 -3.64
C PRO A 222 -22.11 3.17 -5.17
N GLN A 223 -21.24 4.00 -5.76
CA GLN A 223 -20.99 4.04 -7.21
C GLN A 223 -20.01 2.93 -7.69
N ALA A 224 -19.30 2.25 -6.79
CA ALA A 224 -18.33 1.24 -7.19
C ALA A 224 -19.00 -0.05 -7.65
N ARG A 225 -18.48 -0.63 -8.75
CA ARG A 225 -19.04 -1.84 -9.38
C ARG A 225 -18.89 -3.09 -8.53
N TYR A 226 -17.73 -3.31 -7.91
CA TYR A 226 -17.37 -4.58 -7.25
C TYR A 226 -17.23 -4.48 -5.73
N ILE A 227 -16.55 -3.46 -5.22
CA ILE A 227 -16.28 -3.27 -3.79
C ILE A 227 -17.23 -2.21 -3.26
N LYS A 228 -18.08 -2.57 -2.27
CA LYS A 228 -19.10 -1.66 -1.72
C LYS A 228 -18.64 -0.84 -0.53
N SER A 229 -17.58 -1.27 0.14
CA SER A 229 -16.93 -0.50 1.19
C SER A 229 -15.44 -0.83 1.28
N VAL A 230 -14.64 0.12 1.75
CA VAL A 230 -13.19 -0.02 1.93
C VAL A 230 -12.75 0.55 3.26
N LEU A 231 -11.78 -0.10 3.88
CA LEU A 231 -11.07 0.44 5.04
C LEU A 231 -9.93 1.34 4.57
N VAL A 232 -9.92 2.56 5.07
CA VAL A 232 -8.88 3.56 4.79
C VAL A 232 -8.35 4.12 6.11
N THR A 233 -7.13 4.67 6.08
CA THR A 233 -6.57 5.35 7.24
C THR A 233 -7.42 6.56 7.62
N GLU A 234 -7.61 6.79 8.93
CA GLU A 234 -8.26 8.00 9.45
C GLU A 234 -7.56 9.30 9.00
N TRP A 235 -6.27 9.22 8.64
CA TRP A 235 -5.50 10.37 8.20
C TRP A 235 -6.05 11.04 6.94
N LEU A 236 -6.82 10.32 6.10
CA LEU A 236 -7.51 10.92 4.96
C LEU A 236 -8.57 11.97 5.37
N PHE A 237 -9.01 11.96 6.62
CA PHE A 237 -9.99 12.89 7.19
C PHE A 237 -9.34 13.95 8.11
N LYS A 238 -8.05 13.80 8.45
CA LYS A 238 -7.31 14.71 9.33
C LYS A 238 -6.49 15.77 8.58
N VAL A 239 -6.41 15.65 7.26
CA VAL A 239 -5.66 16.56 6.37
C VAL A 239 -6.55 17.18 5.32
N ASP A 240 -6.15 18.33 4.77
CA ASP A 240 -6.90 19.06 3.76
C ASP A 240 -6.61 18.52 2.34
N ARG A 241 -5.37 18.09 2.10
CA ARG A 241 -4.88 17.62 0.80
C ARG A 241 -4.08 16.32 0.93
N VAL A 242 -4.17 15.49 -0.11
CA VAL A 242 -3.41 14.24 -0.21
C VAL A 242 -2.65 14.24 -1.52
N VAL A 243 -1.33 14.07 -1.47
CA VAL A 243 -0.44 13.91 -2.63
C VAL A 243 0.06 12.47 -2.63
N ASN A 244 -0.40 11.68 -3.60
CA ASN A 244 0.03 10.29 -3.73
C ASN A 244 1.34 10.19 -4.54
N LEU A 245 2.33 9.45 -4.03
CA LEU A 245 3.65 9.28 -4.65
C LEU A 245 3.98 7.79 -4.88
N PRO A 246 3.25 7.11 -5.79
CA PRO A 246 3.51 5.71 -6.10
C PRO A 246 4.81 5.53 -6.92
N VAL A 247 5.23 4.28 -7.08
CA VAL A 247 6.19 3.91 -8.13
C VAL A 247 5.43 3.18 -9.24
N ILE A 248 5.50 3.70 -10.47
CA ILE A 248 4.93 3.02 -11.64
C ILE A 248 5.79 1.81 -11.98
N LYS A 249 5.16 0.64 -12.05
CA LYS A 249 5.76 -0.65 -12.39
C LYS A 249 5.02 -1.21 -13.61
N THR A 250 5.74 -1.91 -14.48
CA THR A 250 5.22 -2.64 -15.65
C THR A 250 5.22 -4.12 -15.37
#